data_AF-A0A937D1A1-F1
#
_entry.id   AF-A0A937D1A1-F1
#
_cell.length_a   1.000
_cell.length_b   1.000
_cell.length_c   1.000
_cell.angle_alpha   90.00
_cell.angle_beta   90.00
_cell.angle_gamma   90.00
#
_symmetry.space_group_name_H-M   'P 1'
#
loop_
_entity.id
_entity.type
_entity.pdbx_description
1 polymer ?
#
loop_
_entity_poly.entity_id
_entity_poly.type
_entity_poly.pdbx_seq_one_letter_code
_entity_poly.pdbx_strand_id
1 'polypeptide(L)'
;MKRDSASHSKWDLESLAYIGALLGLLPGVMHQIYSISIRDFHGSEPLSHMLMEMVGGMLGGSLLLCTIGCIRNQKVAEQVRTVEKAASKPEA
;
A
#
# COMPACT_ATOMS: atom_id res chain seq x y z
N MET A 1 -32.90 6.79 14.96
CA MET A 1 -31.67 5.98 14.99
C MET A 1 -31.55 5.29 13.62
N LYS A 2 -31.03 6.01 12.61
CA LYS A 2 -30.85 5.45 11.26
C LYS A 2 -29.68 4.47 11.34
N ARG A 3 -29.89 3.22 10.94
CA ARG A 3 -28.80 2.27 10.73
C ARG A 3 -27.92 2.86 9.64
N ASP A 4 -26.72 3.26 9.99
CA ASP A 4 -25.68 3.55 9.02
C ASP A 4 -25.51 2.27 8.22
N SER A 5 -26.10 2.28 7.03
CA SER A 5 -25.95 1.25 6.02
C SER A 5 -24.45 1.08 5.86
N ALA A 6 -23.94 -0.14 6.01
CA ALA A 6 -22.52 -0.44 5.90
C ALA A 6 -21.99 0.13 4.59
N SER A 7 -21.51 1.37 4.65
CA SER A 7 -20.84 2.04 3.56
C SER A 7 -19.58 1.23 3.40
N HIS A 8 -19.57 0.41 2.36
CA HIS A 8 -18.40 -0.32 1.95
C HIS A 8 -17.33 0.71 1.57
N SER A 9 -16.63 1.22 2.59
CA SER A 9 -15.71 2.34 2.47
C SER A 9 -14.60 1.92 1.54
N LYS A 10 -14.60 2.47 0.32
CA LYS A 10 -13.57 2.22 -0.69
C LYS A 10 -12.23 2.68 -0.10
N TRP A 11 -11.21 1.85 -0.20
CA TRP A 11 -9.88 2.21 0.26
C TRP A 11 -9.32 3.29 -0.65
N ASP A 12 -8.82 4.38 -0.06
CA ASP A 12 -8.17 5.44 -0.80
C ASP A 12 -6.77 5.00 -1.25
N LEU A 13 -6.61 4.80 -2.56
CA LEU A 13 -5.38 4.29 -3.14
C LEU A 13 -4.22 5.28 -2.99
N GLU A 14 -4.51 6.58 -2.95
CA GLU A 14 -3.50 7.62 -2.80
C GLU A 14 -2.89 7.57 -1.39
N SER A 15 -3.73 7.56 -0.35
CA SER A 15 -3.27 7.36 1.03
C SER A 15 -2.50 6.05 1.21
N LEU A 16 -2.96 4.96 0.59
CA LEU A 16 -2.24 3.67 0.63
C LEU A 16 -0.90 3.71 -0.10
N ALA A 17 -0.77 4.47 -1.19
CA ALA A 17 0.50 4.69 -1.88
C ALA A 17 1.51 5.37 -0.95
N TYR A 18 1.10 6.45 -0.28
CA TYR A 18 1.94 7.19 0.64
C TYR A 18 2.36 6.35 1.86
N ILE A 19 1.43 5.62 2.48
CA ILE A 19 1.74 4.70 3.58
C ILE A 19 2.70 3.62 3.09
N GLY A 20 2.47 3.08 1.89
CA GLY A 20 3.31 2.06 1.29
C GLY A 20 4.73 2.56 1.06
N ALA A 21 4.87 3.78 0.54
CA ALA A 21 6.16 4.42 0.35
C ALA A 21 6.90 4.64 1.67
N LEU A 22 6.21 5.12 2.71
CA LEU A 22 6.79 5.33 4.03
C LEU A 22 7.28 4.02 4.67
N LEU A 23 6.47 2.96 4.58
CA LEU A 23 6.87 1.62 5.07
C LEU A 23 8.01 1.05 4.23
N GLY A 24 7.98 1.27 2.92
CA GLY A 24 9.02 0.86 1.98
C GLY A 24 10.37 1.56 2.21
N LEU A 25 10.38 2.70 2.88
CA LEU A 25 11.60 3.42 3.24
C LEU A 25 12.33 2.80 4.45
N LEU A 26 11.63 2.06 5.31
CA LEU A 26 12.19 1.47 6.53
C LEU A 26 13.39 0.55 6.28
N PRO A 27 13.39 -0.38 5.31
CA PRO A 27 14.54 -1.25 5.05
C PRO A 27 15.80 -0.45 4.68
N GLY A 28 15.66 0.59 3.85
CA GLY A 28 16.78 1.46 3.47
C GLY A 28 17.36 2.20 4.69
N VAL A 29 16.50 2.73 5.56
CA VAL A 29 16.94 3.37 6.82
C VAL A 29 17.63 2.38 7.74
N MET A 30 17.08 1.18 7.91
CA MET A 30 17.68 0.14 8.76
C MET A 30 19.03 -0.32 8.23
N HIS A 31 19.17 -0.47 6.92
CA HIS A 31 20.44 -0.81 6.28
C HIS A 31 21.51 0.27 6.56
N GLN A 32 21.14 1.54 6.47
CA GLN A 32 22.06 2.65 6.78
C GLN A 32 22.45 2.70 8.26
N ILE A 33 21.50 2.52 9.18
CA ILE A 33 21.78 2.44 10.62
C ILE A 33 22.75 1.28 10.92
N TYR A 34 22.56 0.14 10.26
CA TYR A 34 23.43 -1.01 10.40
C TYR A 34 24.84 -0.71 9.90
N SER A 35 24.98 -0.20 8.67
CA SER A 35 26.27 0.18 8.07
C SER A 35 27.07 1.15 8.94
N ILE A 36 26.41 2.18 9.50
CA ILE A 36 27.03 3.12 10.45
C ILE A 36 27.51 2.41 11.72
N SER A 37 26.69 1.49 12.25
CA SER A 37 27.00 0.78 13.50
C SER A 37 28.23 -0.12 13.38
N ILE A 38 28.46 -0.72 12.20
CA ILE A 38 29.60 -1.59 11.94
C ILE A 38 30.83 -0.84 11.38
N ARG A 39 30.75 0.49 11.23
CA ARG A 39 31.79 1.36 10.63
C ARG A 39 32.27 0.87 9.25
N ASP A 40 31.40 0.18 8.53
CA ASP A 40 31.73 -0.50 7.29
C ASP A 40 31.50 0.47 6.12
N PHE A 41 32.46 1.39 5.95
CA PHE A 41 32.49 2.36 4.86
C PHE A 41 33.42 1.86 3.74
N HIS A 42 33.19 0.64 3.23
CA HIS A 42 33.94 0.14 2.08
C HIS A 42 33.25 0.52 0.77
N GLY A 43 33.96 1.27 -0.09
CA GLY A 43 33.71 1.28 -1.54
C GLY A 43 32.88 2.45 -2.06
N SER A 44 33.30 2.92 -3.23
CA SER A 44 32.86 4.10 -3.97
C SER A 44 31.34 4.20 -4.23
N GLU A 45 30.83 5.42 -4.05
CA GLU A 45 29.45 5.91 -4.22
C GLU A 45 28.39 5.52 -3.16
N PRO A 46 28.64 5.82 -1.87
CA PRO A 46 27.69 5.52 -0.79
C PRO A 46 26.33 6.21 -0.96
N LEU A 47 26.30 7.38 -1.59
CA LEU A 47 25.07 8.17 -1.75
C LEU A 47 24.14 7.59 -2.82
N SER A 48 24.65 7.18 -3.98
CA SER A 48 23.81 6.68 -5.08
C SER A 48 23.18 5.34 -4.73
N HIS A 49 23.93 4.44 -4.08
CA HIS A 49 23.43 3.17 -3.58
C HIS A 49 22.35 3.35 -2.51
N MET A 50 22.59 4.25 -1.55
CA MET A 50 21.61 4.57 -0.51
C MET A 50 20.31 5.13 -1.10
N LEU A 51 20.43 6.07 -2.05
CA LEU A 51 19.26 6.65 -2.71
C LEU A 51 18.49 5.59 -3.52
N MET A 52 19.18 4.69 -4.21
CA MET A 52 18.55 3.59 -4.93
C MET A 52 17.79 2.64 -3.99
N GLU A 53 18.34 2.28 -2.84
CA GLU A 53 17.65 1.44 -1.85
C GLU A 53 16.41 2.14 -1.27
N MET A 54 16.52 3.42 -0.94
CA MET A 54 15.40 4.20 -0.43
C MET A 54 14.30 4.36 -1.48
N VAL A 55 14.65 4.79 -2.69
CA VAL A 55 13.69 4.98 -3.79
C VAL A 55 13.07 3.65 -4.20
N GLY A 56 13.88 2.60 -4.34
CA GLY A 56 13.41 1.26 -4.68
C GLY A 56 12.45 0.71 -3.62
N GLY A 57 12.79 0.90 -2.33
CA GLY A 57 11.93 0.54 -1.21
C GLY A 57 10.60 1.31 -1.23
N MET A 58 10.65 2.63 -1.40
CA MET A 58 9.45 3.48 -1.48
C MET A 58 8.52 3.06 -2.63
N LEU A 59 9.08 2.87 -3.83
CA LEU A 59 8.31 2.43 -5.00
C LEU A 59 7.71 1.05 -4.78
N GLY A 60 8.52 0.10 -4.26
CA GLY A 60 8.06 -1.26 -3.98
C GLY A 60 6.93 -1.29 -2.95
N GLY A 61 7.09 -0.59 -1.83
CA GLY A 61 6.07 -0.51 -0.78
C GLY A 61 4.79 0.19 -1.24
N SER A 62 4.92 1.28 -2.01
CA SER A 62 3.78 1.98 -2.62
C SER A 62 3.00 1.06 -3.54
N LEU A 63 3.68 0.37 -4.47
CA LEU A 63 3.05 -0.53 -5.43
C LEU A 63 2.36 -1.71 -4.72
N LEU A 64 2.99 -2.28 -3.70
CA LEU A 64 2.42 -3.37 -2.91
C LEU A 64 1.10 -2.97 -2.27
N LEU A 65 1.07 -1.85 -1.54
CA LEU A 65 -0.15 -1.40 -0.86
C LEU A 65 -1.22 -0.91 -1.82
N CYS A 66 -0.87 -0.21 -2.90
CA CYS A 66 -1.81 0.14 -3.96
C CYS A 66 -2.44 -1.11 -4.58
N THR A 67 -1.65 -2.15 -4.83
CA THR A 67 -2.15 -3.42 -5.40
C THR A 67 -3.14 -4.09 -4.45
N ILE A 68 -2.82 -4.16 -3.16
CA ILE A 68 -3.73 -4.69 -2.13
C ILE A 68 -5.02 -3.85 -2.08
N GLY A 69 -4.91 -2.52 -2.11
CA GLY A 69 -6.05 -1.61 -2.14
C GLY A 69 -6.94 -1.82 -3.38
N CYS A 70 -6.34 -2.02 -4.55
CA CYS A 70 -7.05 -2.31 -5.81
C CYS A 70 -7.83 -3.62 -5.70
N ILE A 71 -7.20 -4.70 -5.25
CA ILE A 71 -7.85 -6.01 -5.08
C ILE A 71 -9.01 -5.90 -4.10
N ARG A 72 -8.81 -5.23 -2.96
CA ARG A 72 -9.85 -5.04 -1.96
C ARG A 72 -11.02 -4.25 -2.55
N ASN A 73 -10.75 -3.17 -3.27
CA ASN A 73 -11.78 -2.34 -3.89
C ASN A 73 -12.56 -3.09 -4.98
N GLN A 74 -11.91 -3.99 -5.73
CA GLN A 74 -12.59 -4.86 -6.69
C GLN A 74 -13.56 -5.82 -6.00
N LYS A 75 -13.13 -6.49 -4.92
CA LYS A 75 -13.99 -7.40 -4.14
C LYS A 75 -15.22 -6.69 -3.58
N VAL A 76 -15.03 -5.46 -3.10
CA VAL A 76 -16.13 -4.63 -2.62
C VAL A 76 -17.10 -4.26 -3.74
N ALA A 77 -16.59 -3.87 -4.91
CA ALA A 77 -17.45 -3.54 -6.06
C ALA A 77 -18.26 -4.76 -6.53
N GLU A 78 -17.68 -5.96 -6.45
CA GLU A 78 -18.36 -7.22 -6.81
C GLU A 78 -19.50 -7.55 -5.82
N GLN A 79 -19.28 -7.34 -4.52
CA GLN A 79 -20.32 -7.51 -3.50
C GLN A 79 -21.50 -6.55 -3.72
N VAL A 80 -21.22 -5.27 -3.99
CA VAL A 80 -22.26 -4.27 -4.27
C VAL A 80 -23.10 -4.66 -5.47
N ARG A 81 -22.48 -5.08 -6.59
CA ARG A 81 -23.19 -5.55 -7.79
C ARG A 81 -24.06 -6.79 -7.53
N THR A 82 -23.62 -7.67 -6.65
CA THR A 82 -24.37 -8.88 -6.29
C THR A 82 -25.62 -8.54 -5.49
N VAL A 83 -25.51 -7.60 -4.54
CA VAL A 83 -26.65 -7.11 -3.75
C VAL A 83 -27.65 -6.36 -4.65
N GLU A 84 -27.19 -5.52 -5.57
CA GLU A 84 -28.08 -4.84 -6.54
C GLU A 84 -28.83 -5.82 -7.45
N LYS A 85 -28.14 -6.85 -7.97
CA LYS A 85 -28.79 -7.91 -8.76
C LYS A 85 -29.84 -8.67 -7.95
N ALA A 86 -29.54 -9.00 -6.69
CA ALA A 86 -30.48 -9.69 -5.81
C ALA A 86 -31.72 -8.81 -5.50
N ALA A 87 -31.52 -7.51 -5.29
CA ALA A 87 -32.62 -6.56 -5.06
C ALA A 87 -33.48 -6.31 -6.32
N SER A 88 -32.90 -6.46 -7.51
CA SER A 88 -33.61 -6.26 -8.79
C SER A 88 -34.47 -7.44 -9.27
N LYS A 89 -34.39 -8.60 -8.60
CA LYS A 89 -35.33 -9.71 -8.82
C LYS A 89 -36.49 -9.55 -7.82
N PRO A 90 -37.63 -8.95 -8.22
CA PRO A 90 -38.82 -9.07 -7.40
C PRO A 90 -39.20 -10.56 -7.37
N GLU A 91 -39.43 -11.08 -6.18
CA GLU A 91 -40.00 -12.40 -5.98
C GLU A 91 -41.28 -12.49 -6.83
N ALA A 92 -41.29 -13.46 -7.75
CA ALA A 92 -42.41 -13.74 -8.65
C ALA A 92 -43.50 -14.52 -7.91
#